data_AF-M5U1B3-F1
#
_entry.id   AF-M5U1B3-F1
#
_cell.length_a   1.000
_cell.length_b   1.000
_cell.length_c   1.000
_cell.angle_alpha   90.00
_cell.angle_beta   90.00
_cell.angle_gamma   90.00
#
_symmetry.space_group_name_H-M   'P 1'
#
loop_
_entity.id
_entity.type
_entity.pdbx_description
1 polymer ?
#
loop_
_entity_poly.entity_id
_entity_poly.type
_entity_poly.pdbx_seq_one_letter_code
_entity_poly.pdbx_strand_id
1 'polypeptide(L)'
;MAKSAKQIQEDITNKIIESLKQGTIPWRKPWSTSPNCGAPTNLVSGKRYRGINPLLLELHRHENDYHSKWYATWNQWRDLGANVMRRPNDVAPGEWGAGIIFYAPIKRTKEDPRTGEEVEVNFPMLKQYSVFNAEQVELPDNLQHLADVEPESKKSEFIDFAPAEAAIRATGATILCGGDRCFYSPSTDHIQMVKKHRFEFEKEFYAALLHELSHWSEKRCDWTGSYAEGELRAEMAAAFMCAE
;
A
#
# COMPACT_ATOMS: atom_id res chain seq x y z
N MET A 1 23.11 -13.01 9.73
CA MET A 1 23.81 -11.94 8.96
C MET A 1 22.76 -10.96 8.49
N ALA A 2 23.02 -9.65 8.55
CA ALA A 2 22.09 -8.67 7.99
C ALA A 2 22.02 -8.85 6.47
N LYS A 3 20.81 -8.93 5.90
CA LYS A 3 20.62 -9.04 4.45
C LYS A 3 21.17 -7.77 3.77
N SER A 4 21.80 -7.93 2.62
CA SER A 4 22.20 -6.78 1.80
C SER A 4 20.96 -6.10 1.21
N ALA A 5 21.09 -4.83 0.83
CA ALA A 5 19.99 -4.11 0.18
C ALA A 5 19.48 -4.82 -1.09
N LYS A 6 20.39 -5.43 -1.86
CA LYS A 6 20.06 -6.19 -3.07
C LYS A 6 19.26 -7.45 -2.74
N GLN A 7 19.67 -8.19 -1.71
CA GLN A 7 18.92 -9.37 -1.25
C GLN A 7 17.51 -9.01 -0.78
N ILE A 8 17.37 -7.90 -0.05
CA ILE A 8 16.05 -7.42 0.38
C ILE A 8 15.15 -7.10 -0.83
N GLN A 9 15.69 -6.44 -1.85
CA GLN A 9 14.93 -6.11 -3.07
C GLN A 9 14.52 -7.38 -3.84
N GLU A 10 15.43 -8.35 -3.98
CA GLU A 10 15.17 -9.62 -4.64
C GLU A 10 14.09 -10.41 -3.89
N ASP A 11 14.19 -10.51 -2.56
CA ASP A 11 13.20 -11.20 -1.73
C ASP A 11 11.80 -10.59 -1.86
N ILE A 12 11.69 -9.25 -1.82
CA ILE A 12 10.42 -8.53 -2.00
C ILE A 12 9.85 -8.80 -3.40
N THR A 13 10.69 -8.72 -4.43
CA THR A 13 10.27 -8.92 -5.82
C THR A 13 9.76 -10.34 -6.01
N ASN A 14 10.48 -11.33 -5.51
CA ASN A 14 10.09 -12.73 -5.58
C ASN A 14 8.77 -13.00 -4.85
N LYS A 15 8.58 -12.37 -3.68
CA LYS A 15 7.32 -12.49 -2.92
C LYS A 15 6.12 -11.95 -3.71
N ILE A 16 6.29 -10.80 -4.38
CA ILE A 16 5.24 -10.22 -5.24
C ILE A 16 4.98 -11.13 -6.44
N ILE A 17 6.01 -11.61 -7.12
CA ILE A 17 5.88 -12.52 -8.27
C ILE A 17 5.13 -13.80 -7.86
N GLU A 18 5.46 -14.37 -6.71
CA GLU A 18 4.82 -15.60 -6.25
C GLU A 18 3.34 -15.40 -5.92
N SER A 19 3.01 -14.28 -5.24
CA SER A 19 1.62 -13.90 -5.00
C SER A 19 0.82 -13.77 -6.30
N LEU A 20 1.40 -13.12 -7.32
CA LEU A 20 0.77 -12.97 -8.63
C LEU A 20 0.55 -14.32 -9.34
N LYS A 21 1.50 -15.25 -9.23
CA LYS A 21 1.33 -16.61 -9.79
C LYS A 21 0.21 -17.39 -9.11
N GLN A 22 -0.03 -17.13 -7.83
CA GLN A 22 -1.12 -17.71 -7.06
C GLN A 22 -2.47 -17.01 -7.30
N GLY A 23 -2.52 -16.04 -8.22
CA GLY A 23 -3.73 -15.28 -8.56
C GLY A 23 -4.09 -14.20 -7.55
N THR A 24 -3.23 -13.95 -6.57
CA THR A 24 -3.41 -12.88 -5.58
C THR A 24 -2.73 -11.62 -6.10
N ILE A 25 -3.48 -10.52 -6.20
CA ILE A 25 -2.93 -9.24 -6.63
C ILE A 25 -2.73 -8.36 -5.36
N PRO A 26 -1.48 -8.14 -4.90
CA PRO A 26 -1.18 -7.50 -3.62
C PRO A 26 -1.78 -6.11 -3.41
N TRP A 27 -2.00 -5.39 -4.51
CA TRP A 27 -2.55 -4.03 -4.50
C TRP A 27 -4.07 -4.00 -4.67
N ARG A 28 -4.72 -5.13 -5.00
CA ARG A 28 -6.18 -5.20 -5.01
C ARG A 28 -6.69 -5.42 -3.59
N LYS A 29 -7.48 -4.47 -3.11
CA LYS A 29 -7.93 -4.44 -1.72
C LYS A 29 -9.21 -5.23 -1.48
N PRO A 30 -9.33 -5.88 -0.31
CA PRO A 30 -10.64 -6.15 0.28
C PRO A 30 -11.21 -4.82 0.77
N TRP A 31 -12.20 -4.32 0.04
CA TRP A 31 -12.97 -3.15 0.45
C TRP A 31 -13.81 -3.52 1.67
N SER A 32 -13.58 -2.86 2.79
CA SER A 32 -14.42 -2.98 3.98
C SER A 32 -14.57 -1.62 4.65
N THR A 33 -15.79 -1.28 5.05
CA THR A 33 -16.13 -0.05 5.77
C THR A 33 -15.89 -0.16 7.28
N SER A 34 -15.37 -1.29 7.77
CA SER A 34 -15.07 -1.46 9.19
C SER A 34 -13.99 -0.45 9.66
N PRO A 35 -14.13 0.17 10.85
CA PRO A 35 -13.14 1.12 11.38
C PRO A 35 -11.72 0.54 11.48
N ASN A 36 -11.60 -0.78 11.66
CA ASN A 36 -10.32 -1.48 11.75
C ASN A 36 -9.86 -2.06 10.41
N CYS A 37 -10.62 -1.87 9.33
CA CYS A 37 -10.20 -2.14 7.97
C CYS A 37 -9.63 -0.89 7.28
N GLY A 38 -8.88 -1.12 6.20
CA GLY A 38 -8.31 -0.07 5.38
C GLY A 38 -6.77 -0.13 5.33
N ALA A 39 -6.15 1.01 5.04
CA ALA A 39 -4.71 1.10 4.84
C ALA A 39 -3.94 0.65 6.10
N PRO A 40 -2.93 -0.23 5.96
CA PRO A 40 -2.10 -0.63 7.09
C PRO A 40 -1.53 0.59 7.83
N THR A 41 -1.69 0.60 9.15
CA THR A 41 -1.38 1.75 10.00
C THR A 41 -0.60 1.30 11.23
N ASN A 42 0.44 2.06 11.58
CA ASN A 42 1.19 1.79 12.80
C ASN A 42 0.36 2.24 14.02
N LEU A 43 0.08 1.31 14.94
CA LEU A 43 -0.79 1.57 16.09
C LEU A 43 -0.27 2.70 16.99
N VAL A 44 1.02 2.68 17.33
CA VAL A 44 1.59 3.63 18.31
C VAL A 44 1.71 5.03 17.73
N SER A 45 2.14 5.16 16.48
CA SER A 45 2.31 6.49 15.86
C SER A 45 1.03 7.02 15.19
N GLY A 46 0.02 6.18 14.98
CA GLY A 46 -1.19 6.50 14.22
C GLY A 46 -0.94 6.78 12.73
N LYS A 47 0.29 6.58 12.23
CA LYS A 47 0.67 6.92 10.85
C LYS A 47 0.47 5.72 9.93
N ARG A 48 -0.16 5.97 8.77
CA ARG A 48 -0.25 5.01 7.66
C ARG A 48 1.15 4.64 7.15
N TYR A 49 1.36 3.37 6.82
CA TYR A 49 2.59 2.93 6.15
C TYR A 49 2.65 3.50 4.73
N ARG A 50 3.86 3.70 4.21
CA ARG A 50 4.11 4.36 2.91
C ARG A 50 5.09 3.55 2.05
N GLY A 51 5.11 3.86 0.76
CA GLY A 51 6.02 3.23 -0.22
C GLY A 51 5.61 1.78 -0.50
N ILE A 52 6.57 0.85 -0.43
CA ILE A 52 6.32 -0.57 -0.66
C ILE A 52 5.61 -1.26 0.52
N ASN A 53 5.66 -0.66 1.71
CA ASN A 53 5.18 -1.30 2.94
C ASN A 53 3.69 -1.66 2.94
N PRO A 54 2.76 -0.82 2.44
CA PRO A 54 1.35 -1.21 2.32
C PRO A 54 1.16 -2.52 1.55
N LEU A 55 1.92 -2.75 0.46
CA LEU A 55 1.82 -3.99 -0.32
C LEU A 55 2.36 -5.19 0.46
N LEU A 56 3.50 -5.04 1.13
CA LEU A 56 4.08 -6.10 1.96
C LEU A 56 3.15 -6.51 3.11
N LEU A 57 2.47 -5.51 3.70
CA LEU A 57 1.53 -5.73 4.79
C LEU A 57 0.23 -6.35 4.27
N GLU A 58 -0.27 -5.96 3.10
CA GLU A 58 -1.46 -6.59 2.51
C GLU A 58 -1.20 -8.04 2.11
N LEU A 59 -0.03 -8.36 1.55
CA LEU A 59 0.40 -9.74 1.32
C LEU A 59 0.40 -10.54 2.61
N HIS A 60 0.99 -9.98 3.67
CA HIS A 60 1.05 -10.64 4.97
C HIS A 60 -0.36 -10.88 5.55
N ARG A 61 -1.29 -9.93 5.39
CA ARG A 61 -2.70 -10.10 5.77
C ARG A 61 -3.35 -11.22 4.99
N HIS A 62 -3.23 -11.20 3.67
CA HIS A 62 -3.85 -12.20 2.81
C HIS A 62 -3.32 -13.61 3.05
N GLU A 63 -2.00 -13.77 3.25
CA GLU A 63 -1.36 -15.05 3.53
C GLU A 63 -1.82 -15.69 4.85
N ASN A 64 -2.25 -14.88 5.82
CA ASN A 64 -2.62 -15.33 7.15
C ASN A 64 -4.10 -15.08 7.50
N ASP A 65 -4.90 -14.66 6.52
CA ASP A 65 -6.32 -14.28 6.68
C ASP A 65 -6.57 -13.24 7.79
N TYR A 66 -5.71 -12.22 7.89
CA TYR A 66 -5.87 -11.11 8.84
C TYR A 66 -6.69 -9.97 8.24
N HIS A 67 -7.54 -9.37 9.07
CA HIS A 67 -8.47 -8.32 8.66
C HIS A 67 -8.16 -6.95 9.29
N SER A 68 -7.47 -6.89 10.42
CA SER A 68 -7.10 -5.64 11.09
C SER A 68 -6.03 -4.88 10.31
N LYS A 69 -6.18 -3.56 10.24
CA LYS A 69 -5.19 -2.64 9.66
C LYS A 69 -4.04 -2.32 10.60
N TRP A 70 -4.14 -2.70 11.87
CA TRP A 70 -3.23 -2.25 12.91
C TRP A 70 -1.99 -3.12 13.01
N TYR A 71 -0.82 -2.49 12.89
CA TYR A 71 0.47 -3.13 13.02
C TYR A 71 1.35 -2.39 14.03
N ALA A 72 2.17 -3.14 14.76
CA ALA A 72 3.22 -2.56 15.59
C ALA A 72 4.43 -3.50 15.71
N THR A 73 5.58 -2.95 16.06
CA THR A 73 6.77 -3.76 16.40
C THR A 73 6.55 -4.53 17.70
N TRP A 74 7.33 -5.58 17.93
CA TRP A 74 7.25 -6.36 19.17
C TRP A 74 7.39 -5.50 20.43
N ASN A 75 8.36 -4.57 20.45
CA ASN A 75 8.54 -3.65 21.59
C ASN A 75 7.31 -2.76 21.78
N GLN A 76 6.72 -2.24 20.69
CA GLN A 76 5.54 -1.39 20.76
C GLN A 76 4.33 -2.14 21.36
N TRP A 77 4.11 -3.39 20.96
CA TRP A 77 3.05 -4.21 21.55
C TRP A 77 3.29 -4.48 23.03
N ARG A 78 4.51 -4.85 23.39
CA ARG A 78 4.91 -5.07 24.79
C ARG A 78 4.70 -3.82 25.65
N ASP A 79 5.07 -2.65 25.14
CA ASP A 79 4.94 -1.38 25.86
C ASP A 79 3.46 -0.98 26.04
N LEU A 80 2.55 -1.52 25.22
CA LEU A 80 1.09 -1.41 25.38
C LEU A 80 0.49 -2.49 26.30
N GLY A 81 1.31 -3.34 26.92
CA GLY A 81 0.86 -4.43 27.78
C GLY A 81 0.32 -5.65 27.02
N ALA A 82 0.56 -5.73 25.70
CA ALA A 82 0.12 -6.83 24.86
C ALA A 82 1.30 -7.75 24.50
N ASN A 83 1.04 -9.04 24.28
CA ASN A 83 2.09 -10.02 23.98
C ASN A 83 1.89 -10.61 22.58
N VAL A 84 2.91 -10.53 21.73
CA VAL A 84 2.87 -11.21 20.44
C VAL A 84 2.81 -12.73 20.67
N MET A 85 1.83 -13.38 20.07
CA MET A 85 1.62 -14.83 20.17
C MET A 85 2.85 -15.60 19.69
N ARG A 86 3.02 -16.81 20.23
CA ARG A 86 4.10 -17.69 19.81
C ARG A 86 3.96 -18.02 18.32
N ARG A 87 5.06 -17.90 17.57
CA ARG A 87 5.13 -18.34 16.18
C ARG A 87 4.67 -19.79 16.03
N PRO A 88 3.74 -20.10 15.10
CA PRO A 88 3.39 -21.47 14.74
C PRO A 88 4.60 -22.29 14.29
N ASN A 89 4.56 -23.62 14.51
CA ASN A 89 5.72 -24.48 14.21
C ASN A 89 5.96 -24.66 12.70
N ASP A 90 4.91 -24.54 11.91
CA ASP A 90 4.87 -24.60 10.45
C ASP A 90 5.34 -23.29 9.77
N VAL A 91 5.37 -22.18 10.51
CA VAL A 91 5.90 -20.90 10.02
C VAL A 91 7.41 -20.82 10.24
N ALA A 92 8.15 -20.52 9.18
CA ALA A 92 9.61 -20.40 9.24
C ALA A 92 10.08 -19.24 10.16
N PRO A 93 11.25 -19.35 10.81
CA PRO A 93 11.81 -18.26 11.59
C PRO A 93 11.99 -16.98 10.76
N GLY A 94 11.40 -15.87 11.24
CA GLY A 94 11.43 -14.58 10.55
C GLY A 94 10.21 -14.29 9.67
N GLU A 95 9.38 -15.29 9.38
CA GLU A 95 8.17 -15.15 8.55
C GLU A 95 6.88 -14.93 9.38
N TRP A 96 6.99 -14.91 10.72
CA TRP A 96 5.81 -14.71 11.57
C TRP A 96 5.27 -13.28 11.46
N GLY A 97 6.13 -12.30 11.70
CA GLY A 97 5.78 -10.89 11.53
C GLY A 97 5.99 -10.47 10.07
N ALA A 98 5.31 -9.41 9.66
CA ALA A 98 5.54 -8.79 8.37
C ALA A 98 6.88 -8.04 8.36
N GLY A 99 7.69 -8.29 7.33
CA GLY A 99 8.91 -7.52 7.07
C GLY A 99 8.58 -6.20 6.37
N ILE A 100 8.75 -5.08 7.07
CA ILE A 100 8.65 -3.74 6.48
C ILE A 100 10.03 -3.14 6.23
N ILE A 101 10.11 -2.26 5.24
CA ILE A 101 11.32 -1.54 4.86
C ILE A 101 11.25 -0.10 5.35
N PHE A 102 12.23 0.26 6.15
CA PHE A 102 12.51 1.64 6.51
C PHE A 102 13.63 2.17 5.64
N TYR A 103 13.35 3.27 4.95
CA TYR A 103 14.33 4.01 4.17
C TYR A 103 14.67 5.32 4.88
N ALA A 104 15.94 5.54 5.16
CA ALA A 104 16.42 6.83 5.66
C ALA A 104 17.81 7.15 5.10
N PRO A 105 18.08 8.41 4.74
CA PRO A 105 19.44 8.84 4.39
C PRO A 105 20.31 8.83 5.65
N ILE A 106 21.47 8.18 5.57
CA ILE A 106 22.55 8.29 6.56
C ILE A 106 23.61 9.20 5.99
N LYS A 107 24.01 10.21 6.77
CA LYS A 107 25.19 11.02 6.48
C LYS A 107 26.45 10.26 6.87
N ARG A 108 27.42 10.16 5.97
CA ARG A 108 28.78 9.71 6.28
C ARG A 108 29.78 10.68 5.69
N THR A 109 30.81 10.98 6.45
CA THR A 109 31.97 11.72 5.96
C THR A 109 32.87 10.78 5.18
N LYS A 110 33.27 11.18 3.98
CA LYS A 110 34.26 10.46 3.17
C LYS A 110 35.31 11.45 2.68
N GLU A 111 36.56 11.05 2.71
CA GLU A 111 37.66 11.82 2.14
C GLU A 111 37.59 11.80 0.61
N ASP A 112 37.62 12.98 -0.01
CA ASP A 112 37.67 13.12 -1.46
C ASP A 112 39.04 12.62 -1.98
N PRO A 113 39.09 11.60 -2.85
CA PRO A 113 40.34 11.04 -3.36
C PRO A 113 41.20 12.04 -4.15
N ARG A 114 40.64 13.16 -4.60
CA ARG A 114 41.33 14.20 -5.38
C ARG A 114 41.79 15.38 -4.55
N THR A 115 41.05 15.77 -3.52
CA THR A 115 41.35 16.99 -2.74
C THR A 115 41.81 16.70 -1.30
N GLY A 116 41.61 15.48 -0.79
CA GLY A 116 41.89 15.13 0.61
C GLY A 116 40.94 15.80 1.62
N GLU A 117 39.89 16.48 1.14
CA GLU A 117 38.91 17.14 1.99
C GLU A 117 37.81 16.17 2.43
N GLU A 118 37.33 16.34 3.65
CA GLU A 118 36.18 15.60 4.18
C GLU A 118 34.88 16.11 3.54
N VAL A 119 34.23 15.25 2.76
CA VAL A 119 32.94 15.55 2.11
C VAL A 119 31.82 14.74 2.79
N GLU A 120 30.73 15.41 3.18
CA GLU A 120 29.51 14.72 3.62
C GLU A 120 28.82 14.06 2.41
N VAL A 121 28.69 12.74 2.44
CA VAL A 121 27.95 11.96 1.44
C VAL A 121 26.74 11.29 2.10
N ASN A 122 25.58 11.43 1.46
CA ASN A 122 24.36 10.76 1.86
C ASN A 122 24.31 9.33 1.28
N PHE A 123 24.21 8.33 2.15
CA PHE A 123 24.00 6.95 1.77
C PHE A 123 22.57 6.52 2.13
N PRO A 124 21.81 5.93 1.18
CA PRO A 124 20.50 5.38 1.50
C PRO A 124 20.65 4.16 2.40
N MET A 125 20.13 4.22 3.63
CA MET A 125 19.96 3.02 4.45
C MET A 125 18.59 2.42 4.18
N LEU A 126 18.58 1.17 3.74
CA LEU A 126 17.43 0.30 3.82
C LEU A 126 17.59 -0.61 5.03
N LYS A 127 16.64 -0.55 5.95
CA LYS A 127 16.60 -1.43 7.12
C LYS A 127 15.26 -2.13 7.17
N GLN A 128 15.31 -3.45 7.31
CA GLN A 128 14.13 -4.26 7.51
C GLN A 128 13.76 -4.29 9.00
N TYR A 129 12.47 -4.13 9.29
CA TYR A 129 11.89 -4.29 10.62
C TYR A 129 10.76 -5.31 10.56
N SER A 130 10.55 -6.05 11.65
CA SER A 130 9.40 -6.93 11.79
C SER A 130 8.30 -6.23 12.58
N VAL A 131 7.10 -6.21 12.00
CA VAL A 131 5.88 -5.71 12.64
C VAL A 131 4.84 -6.84 12.68
N PHE A 132 3.95 -6.79 13.66
CA PHE A 132 2.95 -7.81 13.91
C PHE A 132 1.56 -7.18 13.84
N ASN A 133 0.64 -7.86 13.18
CA ASN A 133 -0.77 -7.47 13.10
C ASN A 133 -1.42 -7.59 14.49
N ALA A 134 -2.46 -6.81 14.78
CA ALA A 134 -3.25 -6.94 16.02
C ALA A 134 -3.77 -8.36 16.26
N GLU A 135 -4.11 -9.11 15.20
CA GLU A 135 -4.57 -10.49 15.29
C GLU A 135 -3.46 -11.52 15.61
N GLN A 136 -2.20 -11.09 15.64
CA GLN A 136 -1.05 -11.91 16.06
C GLN A 136 -0.68 -11.69 17.52
N VAL A 137 -1.50 -10.97 18.26
CA VAL A 137 -1.19 -10.46 19.59
C VAL A 137 -2.28 -10.86 20.57
N GLU A 138 -1.87 -11.34 21.73
CA GLU A 138 -2.74 -11.46 22.89
C GLU A 138 -3.02 -10.04 23.41
N LEU A 139 -4.14 -9.48 22.93
CA LEU A 139 -4.56 -8.13 23.25
C LEU A 139 -5.18 -8.08 24.65
N PRO A 140 -4.84 -7.09 25.50
CA PRO A 140 -5.58 -6.82 26.73
C PRO A 140 -6.99 -6.29 26.40
N ASP A 141 -7.92 -6.39 27.36
CA ASP A 141 -9.34 -6.02 27.17
C ASP A 141 -9.55 -4.64 26.55
N ASN A 142 -8.73 -3.65 26.94
CA ASN A 142 -8.82 -2.29 26.43
C ASN A 142 -8.39 -2.15 24.95
N LEU A 143 -7.81 -3.18 24.34
CA LEU A 143 -7.33 -3.22 22.96
C LEU A 143 -8.02 -4.27 22.08
N GLN A 144 -8.94 -5.08 22.62
CA GLN A 144 -9.64 -6.14 21.85
C GLN A 144 -10.33 -5.60 20.60
N HIS A 145 -10.89 -4.39 20.72
CA HIS A 145 -11.52 -3.67 19.60
C HIS A 145 -10.61 -3.46 18.38
N LEU A 146 -9.28 -3.65 18.48
CA LEU A 146 -8.37 -3.52 17.33
C LEU A 146 -8.42 -4.73 16.39
N ALA A 147 -8.80 -5.90 16.88
CA ALA A 147 -8.95 -7.12 16.11
C ALA A 147 -10.39 -7.32 15.59
N ASP A 148 -11.35 -6.58 16.15
CA ASP A 148 -12.76 -6.65 15.75
C ASP A 148 -12.96 -6.05 14.36
N VAL A 149 -13.19 -6.93 13.38
CA VAL A 149 -13.58 -6.56 12.03
C VAL A 149 -14.97 -7.11 11.74
N GLU A 150 -15.95 -6.22 11.63
CA GLU A 150 -17.27 -6.61 11.14
C GLU A 150 -17.23 -6.83 9.61
N PRO A 151 -17.85 -7.92 9.12
CA PRO A 151 -18.01 -8.15 7.69
C PRO A 151 -18.87 -7.04 7.07
N GLU A 152 -18.57 -6.67 5.83
CA GLU A 152 -19.23 -5.57 5.13
C GLU A 152 -20.75 -5.85 5.02
N SER A 153 -21.58 -4.93 5.52
CA SER A 153 -23.03 -5.01 5.33
C SER A 153 -23.39 -4.43 3.96
N LYS A 154 -24.14 -5.19 3.14
CA LYS A 154 -24.66 -4.71 1.84
C LYS A 154 -25.73 -3.63 2.04
N LYS A 155 -25.36 -2.34 1.97
CA LYS A 155 -26.24 -1.16 1.71
C LYS A 155 -25.36 -0.01 1.19
N SER A 156 -25.78 0.91 0.31
CA SER A 156 -27.02 1.19 -0.45
C SER A 156 -26.62 2.02 -1.69
N GLU A 157 -27.53 2.82 -2.26
CA GLU A 157 -27.32 3.77 -3.39
C GLU A 157 -25.90 4.34 -3.52
N PHE A 158 -25.44 4.50 -4.77
CA PHE A 158 -24.19 5.20 -5.11
C PHE A 158 -24.25 6.63 -4.54
N ILE A 159 -23.45 6.95 -3.54
CA ILE A 159 -23.39 8.27 -2.89
C ILE A 159 -21.98 8.79 -3.09
N ASP A 160 -21.81 9.69 -4.04
CA ASP A 160 -20.52 10.30 -4.36
C ASP A 160 -19.66 10.59 -3.12
N PHE A 161 -18.51 9.92 -3.04
CA PHE A 161 -17.53 10.17 -2.00
C PHE A 161 -16.90 11.57 -2.18
N ALA A 162 -17.47 12.57 -1.49
CA ALA A 162 -17.11 13.98 -1.63
C ALA A 162 -15.60 14.28 -1.54
N PRO A 163 -14.80 13.65 -0.65
CA PRO A 163 -13.35 13.84 -0.64
C PRO A 163 -12.66 13.39 -1.93
N ALA A 164 -13.07 12.26 -2.53
CA ALA A 164 -12.52 11.81 -3.80
C ALA A 164 -12.91 12.77 -4.94
N GLU A 165 -14.18 13.16 -5.03
CA GLU A 165 -14.63 14.14 -6.05
C GLU A 165 -13.85 15.47 -5.97
N ALA A 166 -13.58 15.95 -4.75
CA ALA A 166 -12.80 17.15 -4.52
C ALA A 166 -11.33 16.98 -4.98
N ALA A 167 -10.70 15.86 -4.61
CA ALA A 167 -9.33 15.55 -5.01
C ALA A 167 -9.19 15.39 -6.53
N ILE A 168 -10.12 14.65 -7.15
CA ILE A 168 -10.18 14.46 -8.61
C ILE A 168 -10.34 15.82 -9.31
N ARG A 169 -11.27 16.66 -8.85
CA ARG A 169 -11.47 18.00 -9.44
C ARG A 169 -10.23 18.87 -9.30
N ALA A 170 -9.53 18.80 -8.16
CA ALA A 170 -8.31 19.57 -7.92
C ALA A 170 -7.17 19.20 -8.89
N THR A 171 -7.20 18.02 -9.51
CA THR A 171 -6.20 17.66 -10.54
C THR A 171 -6.30 18.51 -11.80
N GLY A 172 -7.48 19.02 -12.13
CA GLY A 172 -7.75 19.71 -13.39
C GLY A 172 -7.83 18.79 -14.61
N ALA A 173 -7.93 17.47 -14.41
CA ALA A 173 -8.15 16.53 -15.51
C ALA A 173 -9.51 16.77 -16.18
N THR A 174 -9.52 16.79 -17.52
CA THR A 174 -10.77 16.81 -18.29
C THR A 174 -11.39 15.42 -18.24
N ILE A 175 -12.51 15.27 -17.54
CA ILE A 175 -13.22 13.99 -17.41
C ILE A 175 -14.55 14.08 -18.15
N LEU A 176 -14.73 13.19 -19.13
CA LEU A 176 -15.95 13.06 -19.93
C LEU A 176 -16.71 11.79 -19.52
N CYS A 177 -18.04 11.88 -19.45
CA CYS A 177 -18.89 10.76 -19.06
C CYS A 177 -19.78 10.30 -20.22
N GLY A 178 -19.70 9.02 -20.59
CA GLY A 178 -20.40 8.46 -21.75
C GLY A 178 -19.75 7.20 -22.29
N GLY A 179 -20.20 6.73 -23.45
CA GLY A 179 -19.64 5.56 -24.12
C GLY A 179 -19.81 4.25 -23.34
N ASP A 180 -18.95 3.28 -23.65
CA ASP A 180 -18.99 1.90 -23.17
C ASP A 180 -17.69 1.43 -22.51
N ARG A 181 -16.64 2.27 -22.49
CA ARG A 181 -15.33 1.95 -21.89
C ARG A 181 -14.73 3.17 -21.17
N CYS A 182 -13.93 2.88 -20.14
CA CYS A 182 -13.08 3.86 -19.47
C CYS A 182 -11.69 3.84 -20.14
N PHE A 183 -11.10 5.02 -20.34
CA PHE A 183 -9.73 5.15 -20.84
C PHE A 183 -9.22 6.60 -20.69
N TYR A 184 -7.91 6.77 -20.54
CA TYR A 184 -7.21 8.01 -20.84
C TYR A 184 -6.83 8.08 -22.32
N SER A 185 -7.07 9.23 -22.96
CA SER A 185 -6.68 9.50 -24.35
C SER A 185 -5.52 10.49 -24.43
N PRO A 186 -4.29 10.06 -24.75
CA PRO A 186 -3.13 10.96 -24.86
C PRO A 186 -3.26 12.02 -25.95
N SER A 187 -3.96 11.71 -27.04
CA SER A 187 -4.09 12.60 -28.20
C SER A 187 -5.00 13.80 -27.95
N THR A 188 -6.00 13.62 -27.08
CA THR A 188 -6.99 14.66 -26.74
C THR A 188 -6.91 15.10 -25.28
N ASP A 189 -5.99 14.50 -24.51
CA ASP A 189 -5.69 14.81 -23.11
C ASP A 189 -6.92 14.85 -22.20
N HIS A 190 -7.78 13.82 -22.31
CA HIS A 190 -8.96 13.65 -21.48
C HIS A 190 -9.07 12.21 -20.97
N ILE A 191 -9.82 12.07 -19.88
CA ILE A 191 -10.25 10.80 -19.32
C ILE A 191 -11.70 10.57 -19.74
N GLN A 192 -11.97 9.46 -20.41
CA GLN A 192 -13.31 8.98 -20.70
C GLN A 192 -13.73 8.00 -19.61
N MET A 193 -14.90 8.23 -19.01
CA MET A 193 -15.54 7.31 -18.06
C MET A 193 -16.88 6.85 -18.58
N VAL A 194 -17.25 5.60 -18.29
CA VAL A 194 -18.64 5.16 -18.46
C VAL A 194 -19.54 5.78 -17.39
N LYS A 195 -20.85 5.80 -17.64
CA LYS A 195 -21.82 6.35 -16.69
C LYS A 195 -21.80 5.56 -15.37
N LYS A 196 -21.82 6.25 -14.23
CA LYS A 196 -21.76 5.68 -12.88
C LYS A 196 -22.68 4.46 -12.66
N HIS A 197 -23.91 4.49 -13.17
CA HIS A 197 -24.88 3.39 -13.04
C HIS A 197 -24.48 2.07 -13.74
N ARG A 198 -23.40 2.07 -14.55
CA ARG A 198 -22.86 0.86 -15.18
C ARG A 198 -21.95 0.06 -14.24
N PHE A 199 -21.55 0.63 -13.11
CA PHE A 199 -20.76 -0.05 -12.08
C PHE A 199 -21.69 -0.69 -11.04
N GLU A 200 -21.31 -1.86 -10.54
CA GLU A 200 -22.06 -2.55 -9.48
C GLU A 200 -21.83 -1.85 -8.14
N PHE A 201 -20.60 -1.38 -7.91
CA PHE A 201 -20.23 -0.66 -6.70
C PHE A 201 -19.54 0.67 -7.00
N GLU A 202 -19.80 1.66 -6.15
CA GLU A 202 -19.18 2.98 -6.23
C GLU A 202 -17.64 2.93 -6.19
N LYS A 203 -17.09 2.04 -5.38
CA LYS A 203 -15.65 1.80 -5.28
C LYS A 203 -15.02 1.38 -6.61
N GLU A 204 -15.75 0.66 -7.45
CA GLU A 204 -15.26 0.26 -8.79
C GLU A 204 -15.18 1.45 -9.73
N PHE A 205 -16.15 2.37 -9.65
CA PHE A 205 -16.11 3.62 -10.43
C PHE A 205 -14.88 4.44 -10.07
N TYR A 206 -14.65 4.69 -8.78
CA TYR A 206 -13.48 5.47 -8.35
C TYR A 206 -12.17 4.75 -8.62
N ALA A 207 -12.10 3.42 -8.45
CA ALA A 207 -10.92 2.66 -8.79
C ALA A 207 -10.56 2.79 -10.29
N ALA A 208 -11.55 2.66 -11.18
CA ALA A 208 -11.35 2.85 -12.61
C ALA A 208 -10.94 4.29 -12.93
N LEU A 209 -11.60 5.29 -12.36
CA LEU A 209 -11.26 6.70 -12.60
C LEU A 209 -9.85 7.04 -12.13
N LEU A 210 -9.44 6.55 -10.97
CA LEU A 210 -8.10 6.76 -10.42
C LEU A 210 -7.03 5.99 -11.20
N HIS A 211 -7.36 4.85 -11.80
CA HIS A 211 -6.51 4.15 -12.77
C HIS A 211 -6.26 5.04 -13.99
N GLU A 212 -7.31 5.54 -14.64
CA GLU A 212 -7.16 6.41 -15.82
C GLU A 212 -6.48 7.75 -15.49
N LEU A 213 -6.71 8.28 -14.28
CA LEU A 213 -6.03 9.47 -13.78
C LEU A 213 -4.52 9.23 -13.61
N SER A 214 -4.11 8.00 -13.30
CA SER A 214 -2.70 7.62 -13.19
C SER A 214 -2.02 7.61 -14.56
N HIS A 215 -2.72 7.16 -15.61
CA HIS A 215 -2.27 7.28 -16.99
C HIS A 215 -2.23 8.75 -17.46
N TRP A 216 -3.25 9.54 -17.12
CA TRP A 216 -3.28 10.98 -17.38
C TRP A 216 -2.07 11.71 -16.74
N SER A 217 -1.61 11.22 -15.59
CA SER A 217 -0.43 11.70 -14.89
C SER A 217 0.88 11.43 -15.64
N GLU A 218 0.99 10.41 -16.49
CA GLU A 218 2.25 9.96 -17.09
C GLU A 218 2.94 11.07 -17.88
N LYS A 219 2.18 11.73 -18.77
CA LYS A 219 2.66 12.86 -19.59
C LYS A 219 3.11 14.05 -18.74
N ARG A 220 2.53 14.24 -17.55
CA ARG A 220 2.78 15.37 -16.65
C ARG A 220 3.97 15.14 -15.71
N CYS A 221 4.33 13.87 -15.55
CA CYS A 221 5.50 13.45 -14.79
C CYS A 221 6.68 13.09 -15.70
N ASP A 222 6.61 13.42 -17.00
CA ASP A 222 7.59 13.06 -18.03
C ASP A 222 7.97 11.56 -17.99
N TRP A 223 6.98 10.70 -17.74
CA TRP A 223 7.22 9.28 -17.61
C TRP A 223 7.39 8.62 -18.97
N THR A 224 8.48 7.87 -19.13
CA THR A 224 8.81 7.14 -20.36
C THR A 224 9.04 5.67 -20.03
N GLY A 225 7.98 4.87 -20.08
CA GLY A 225 8.05 3.41 -19.95
C GLY A 225 7.22 2.70 -21.01
N SER A 226 7.28 1.38 -20.99
CA SER A 226 6.46 0.53 -21.86
C SER A 226 5.00 0.51 -21.42
N TYR A 227 4.09 0.14 -22.32
CA TYR A 227 2.67 0.00 -22.02
C TYR A 227 2.41 -0.86 -20.76
N ALA A 228 3.06 -2.02 -20.66
CA ALA A 228 2.90 -2.93 -19.53
C ALA A 228 3.37 -2.33 -18.18
N GLU A 229 4.45 -1.54 -18.20
CA GLU A 229 4.91 -0.82 -17.00
C GLU A 229 3.93 0.29 -16.61
N GLY A 230 3.28 0.93 -17.59
CA GLY A 230 2.28 1.97 -17.39
C GLY A 230 1.03 1.40 -16.71
N GLU A 231 0.51 0.29 -17.23
CA GLU A 231 -0.63 -0.43 -16.65
C GLU A 231 -0.35 -0.90 -15.21
N LEU A 232 0.84 -1.48 -14.96
CA LEU A 232 1.23 -1.87 -13.60
C LEU A 232 1.28 -0.65 -12.67
N ARG A 233 1.88 0.45 -13.12
CA ARG A 233 1.96 1.69 -12.36
C ARG A 233 0.57 2.26 -12.09
N ALA A 234 -0.32 2.26 -13.09
CA ALA A 234 -1.68 2.78 -12.97
C ALA A 234 -2.51 1.96 -11.98
N GLU A 235 -2.44 0.64 -12.03
CA GLU A 235 -3.08 -0.26 -11.06
C GLU A 235 -2.59 -0.03 -9.62
N MET A 236 -1.26 0.07 -9.43
CA MET A 236 -0.68 0.32 -8.11
C MET A 236 -1.03 1.72 -7.58
N ALA A 237 -1.02 2.73 -8.45
CA ALA A 237 -1.36 4.10 -8.08
C ALA A 237 -2.85 4.25 -7.74
N ALA A 238 -3.75 3.64 -8.51
CA ALA A 238 -5.18 3.58 -8.20
C ALA A 238 -5.42 2.92 -6.84
N ALA A 239 -4.77 1.78 -6.59
CA ALA A 239 -4.84 1.09 -5.31
C ALA A 239 -4.38 1.99 -4.14
N PHE A 240 -3.28 2.71 -4.30
CA PHE A 240 -2.79 3.63 -3.26
C PHE A 240 -3.72 4.83 -3.04
N MET A 241 -4.23 5.46 -4.11
CA MET A 241 -5.17 6.58 -3.99
C MET A 241 -6.48 6.16 -3.33
N CYS A 242 -7.01 4.98 -3.67
CA CYS A 242 -8.16 4.41 -2.98
C CYS A 242 -7.89 4.02 -1.52
N ALA A 243 -6.66 4.16 -1.01
CA ALA A 243 -6.33 3.91 0.41
C ALA A 243 -6.57 5.12 1.28
N GLU A 244 -6.57 6.29 0.66
CA GLU A 244 -6.56 7.57 1.35
C GLU A 244 -7.93 7.91 1.93
#